data_AF-A0A7G8ZKI4-F1
#
_entry.id   AF-A0A7G8ZKI4-F1
#
_cell.length_a   1.000
_cell.length_b   1.000
_cell.length_c   1.000
_cell.angle_alpha   90.00
_cell.angle_beta   90.00
_cell.angle_gamma   90.00
#
_symmetry.space_group_name_H-M   'P 1'
#
loop_
_entity.id
_entity.type
_entity.pdbx_description
1 polymer ?
#
loop_
_entity_poly.entity_id
_entity_poly.type
_entity_poly.pdbx_seq_one_letter_code
_entity_poly.pdbx_strand_id
1 'polypeptide(L)'
;MTSWRFWRWTPSVDEALFSRAARASGAVAFAIDLETARFSGRVGELGLLKPDYKLDDIINMLAPGDREDFTAALVAGDIDLRVRLVGEEGAVRYLRFIGSRIENGSVSGLVLPAGRFSVDARDQLDRETRISDAVEGGEILAHYQPIIALETGALAGFEALARWDRPGVGIIGPDDFLSLADDMDLLGAIGDQVREMAARDLSAWRQTAASAPLFMAANASVGELLADGFAERLIAAISGAGLRAGTYKLEIAETEIMREPDRAAAVLTQLKAAGIQIALDDFGTGYSSLSRLDQFSFDTVKIDRYFVRAMSTSASATKVVESVLQLAKHYGMTVVAEGIESADTAEQLAAMGCDFGQGFRYAGAVAPELAAEIVRAGLPGRIRSPMGGAQA
;
A
#
# COMPACT_ATOMS: atom_id res chain seq x y z
N MET A 1 -47.14 30.84 17.37
CA MET A 1 -47.92 29.73 16.80
C MET A 1 -47.10 29.16 15.65
N THR A 2 -46.31 28.14 15.96
CA THR A 2 -45.30 27.55 15.09
C THR A 2 -45.71 26.10 14.89
N SER A 3 -46.12 25.71 13.69
CA SER A 3 -46.36 24.31 13.34
C SER A 3 -45.42 23.89 12.21
N TRP A 4 -44.33 23.23 12.59
CA TRP A 4 -43.51 22.45 11.70
C TRP A 4 -44.32 21.22 11.27
N ARG A 5 -44.71 21.13 10.00
CA ARG A 5 -45.19 19.88 9.39
C ARG A 5 -44.09 19.34 8.50
N PHE A 6 -43.24 18.49 9.09
CA PHE A 6 -42.28 17.67 8.37
C PHE A 6 -43.02 16.73 7.40
N TRP A 7 -42.51 16.65 6.18
CA TRP A 7 -42.83 15.59 5.22
C TRP A 7 -42.56 14.24 5.89
N ARG A 8 -43.61 13.46 6.13
CA ARG A 8 -43.47 12.07 6.56
C ARG A 8 -43.14 11.24 5.32
N TRP A 9 -41.85 11.11 5.07
CA TRP A 9 -41.31 9.95 4.36
C TRP A 9 -41.55 8.72 5.25
N THR A 10 -42.45 7.83 4.84
CA THR A 10 -42.70 6.55 5.50
C THR A 10 -41.94 5.46 4.74
N PRO A 11 -40.79 5.01 5.26
CA PRO A 11 -40.03 3.97 4.58
C PRO A 11 -40.65 2.60 4.78
N SER A 12 -40.48 1.75 3.76
CA SER A 12 -40.50 0.31 3.95
C SER A 12 -39.38 -0.13 4.91
N VAL A 13 -39.49 -1.31 5.51
CA VAL A 13 -38.54 -1.78 6.56
C VAL A 13 -37.09 -1.83 6.05
N ASP A 14 -36.86 -2.02 4.75
CA ASP A 14 -35.53 -1.99 4.10
C ASP A 14 -35.02 -0.55 3.80
N GLU A 15 -35.88 0.35 3.33
CA GLU A 15 -35.48 1.75 3.07
C GLU A 15 -35.19 2.53 4.36
N ALA A 16 -35.88 2.20 5.46
CA ALA A 16 -35.67 2.83 6.76
C ALA A 16 -34.26 2.54 7.30
N LEU A 17 -33.81 1.31 7.03
CA LEU A 17 -32.47 0.85 7.33
C LEU A 17 -31.44 1.53 6.43
N PHE A 18 -31.73 1.67 5.13
CA PHE A 18 -30.91 2.38 4.16
C PHE A 18 -30.76 3.88 4.49
N SER A 19 -31.84 4.57 4.86
CA SER A 19 -31.81 5.99 5.26
C SER A 19 -31.16 6.24 6.63
N ARG A 20 -31.16 5.22 7.51
CA ARG A 20 -30.41 5.25 8.77
C ARG A 20 -28.92 4.94 8.56
N ALA A 21 -28.59 3.99 7.69
CA ALA A 21 -27.22 3.65 7.31
C ALA A 21 -26.55 4.78 6.52
N ALA A 22 -27.26 5.37 5.55
CA ALA A 22 -26.82 6.55 4.81
C ALA A 22 -26.51 7.73 5.75
N ARG A 23 -27.40 8.03 6.70
CA ARG A 23 -27.15 9.09 7.71
C ARG A 23 -25.97 8.80 8.64
N ALA A 24 -25.63 7.52 8.87
CA ALA A 24 -24.47 7.12 9.66
C ALA A 24 -23.14 7.22 8.88
N SER A 25 -23.18 7.08 7.55
CA SER A 25 -22.03 7.19 6.63
C SER A 25 -21.67 8.63 6.20
N GLY A 26 -22.25 9.65 6.85
CA GLY A 26 -22.08 11.05 6.44
C GLY A 26 -22.82 11.41 5.14
N ALA A 27 -23.78 10.59 4.69
CA ALA A 27 -24.54 10.87 3.48
C ALA A 27 -25.46 12.07 3.66
N VAL A 28 -25.61 12.83 2.58
CA VAL A 28 -26.53 13.95 2.47
C VAL A 28 -27.57 13.60 1.43
N ALA A 29 -28.85 13.69 1.78
CA ALA A 29 -29.92 13.51 0.82
C ALA A 29 -29.95 14.72 -0.13
N PHE A 30 -30.14 14.50 -1.42
CA PHE A 30 -30.31 15.58 -2.38
C PHE A 30 -31.62 15.44 -3.15
N ALA A 31 -32.13 16.58 -3.61
CA ALA A 31 -33.16 16.67 -4.63
C ALA A 31 -32.77 17.78 -5.60
N ILE A 32 -32.61 17.43 -6.87
CA ILE A 32 -32.20 18.35 -7.94
C ILE A 32 -33.30 18.38 -9.00
N ASP A 33 -33.80 19.58 -9.28
CA ASP A 33 -34.66 19.86 -10.43
C ASP A 33 -33.91 20.70 -11.48
N LEU A 34 -34.63 21.24 -12.47
CA LEU A 34 -34.02 21.99 -13.57
C LEU A 34 -33.43 23.34 -13.15
N GLU A 35 -33.76 23.85 -11.95
CA GLU A 35 -33.37 25.19 -11.51
C GLU A 35 -32.61 25.18 -10.16
N THR A 36 -32.90 24.20 -9.30
CA THR A 36 -32.46 24.18 -7.90
C THR A 36 -31.88 22.83 -7.49
N ALA A 37 -30.89 22.89 -6.60
CA ALA A 37 -30.28 21.75 -5.94
C ALA A 37 -30.42 21.91 -4.43
N ARG A 38 -31.17 21.00 -3.80
CA ARG A 38 -31.40 21.00 -2.35
C ARG A 38 -30.71 19.82 -1.70
N PHE A 39 -30.10 20.06 -0.55
CA PHE A 39 -29.33 19.11 0.22
C PHE A 39 -29.83 19.10 1.67
N SER A 40 -30.06 17.90 2.22
CA SER A 40 -30.58 17.69 3.57
C SER A 40 -29.69 16.72 4.33
N GLY A 41 -29.15 17.17 5.48
CA GLY A 41 -28.15 16.44 6.28
C GLY A 41 -27.02 17.35 6.73
N ARG A 42 -25.86 16.76 7.04
CA ARG A 42 -24.64 17.50 7.44
C ARG A 42 -23.87 17.99 6.20
N VAL A 43 -24.44 18.94 5.49
CA VAL A 43 -23.90 19.44 4.19
C VAL A 43 -22.46 19.98 4.27
N GLY A 44 -22.05 20.52 5.42
CA GLY A 44 -20.68 21.00 5.65
C GLY A 44 -19.60 19.92 5.59
N GLU A 45 -19.94 18.67 5.92
CA GLU A 45 -19.01 17.53 5.84
C GLU A 45 -18.68 17.19 4.37
N LEU A 46 -19.57 17.55 3.42
CA LEU A 46 -19.34 17.40 1.98
C LEU A 46 -18.71 18.63 1.31
N GLY A 47 -18.43 19.69 2.08
CA GLY A 47 -17.83 20.93 1.57
C GLY A 47 -18.85 21.90 0.97
N LEU A 48 -20.15 21.67 1.25
CA LEU A 48 -21.23 22.58 0.91
C LEU A 48 -21.48 23.54 2.07
N LEU A 49 -21.57 24.83 1.77
CA LEU A 49 -21.73 25.91 2.75
C LEU A 49 -23.19 26.10 3.20
N LYS A 50 -24.16 25.72 2.36
CA LYS A 50 -25.59 25.91 2.61
C LYS A 50 -26.41 24.73 2.06
N PRO A 51 -27.66 24.52 2.50
CA PRO A 51 -28.49 23.41 2.02
C PRO A 51 -29.13 23.67 0.65
N ASP A 52 -29.23 24.92 0.19
CA ASP A 52 -29.93 25.26 -1.05
C ASP A 52 -29.02 26.03 -2.01
N TYR A 53 -28.97 25.57 -3.26
CA TYR A 53 -28.21 26.17 -4.36
C TYR A 53 -29.06 26.28 -5.62
N LYS A 54 -28.67 27.20 -6.52
CA LYS A 54 -29.08 27.09 -7.92
C LYS A 54 -28.33 25.94 -8.57
N LEU A 55 -28.94 25.27 -9.53
CA LEU A 55 -28.29 24.15 -10.24
C LEU A 55 -26.96 24.60 -10.88
N ASP A 56 -26.94 25.76 -11.53
CA ASP A 56 -25.74 26.32 -12.15
C ASP A 56 -24.61 26.57 -11.14
N ASP A 57 -24.94 26.95 -9.91
CA ASP A 57 -23.92 27.16 -8.86
C ASP A 57 -23.25 25.84 -8.50
N ILE A 58 -24.02 24.75 -8.37
CA ILE A 58 -23.47 23.41 -8.11
C ILE A 58 -22.61 22.93 -9.28
N ILE A 59 -23.08 23.09 -10.52
CA ILE A 59 -22.31 22.69 -11.71
C ILE A 59 -21.00 23.47 -11.79
N ASN A 60 -21.00 24.76 -11.45
CA ASN A 60 -19.79 25.59 -11.46
C ASN A 60 -18.80 25.21 -10.34
N MET A 61 -19.30 24.68 -9.22
CA MET A 61 -18.45 24.12 -8.17
C MET A 61 -17.83 22.77 -8.57
N LEU A 62 -18.28 22.10 -9.64
CA LEU A 62 -17.64 20.88 -10.12
C LEU A 62 -16.39 21.18 -10.96
N ALA A 63 -15.42 20.25 -10.92
CA ALA A 63 -14.26 20.28 -11.80
C ALA A 63 -14.70 20.29 -13.28
N PRO A 64 -14.01 21.02 -14.18
CA PRO A 64 -14.46 21.21 -15.56
C PRO A 64 -14.77 19.91 -16.31
N GLY A 65 -13.99 18.85 -16.06
CA GLY A 65 -14.17 17.54 -16.70
C GLY A 65 -15.39 16.74 -16.21
N ASP A 66 -16.01 17.10 -15.09
CA ASP A 66 -17.12 16.34 -14.50
C ASP A 66 -18.49 16.99 -14.75
N ARG A 67 -18.51 18.22 -15.32
CA ARG A 67 -19.74 19.02 -15.52
C ARG A 67 -20.67 18.43 -16.58
N GLU A 68 -20.08 17.96 -17.68
CA GLU A 68 -20.82 17.42 -18.82
C GLU A 68 -21.50 16.10 -18.44
N ASP A 69 -20.76 15.19 -17.81
CA ASP A 69 -21.26 13.90 -17.32
C ASP A 69 -22.35 14.07 -16.25
N PHE A 70 -22.15 14.98 -15.29
CA PHE A 70 -23.15 15.27 -14.27
C PHE A 70 -24.47 15.79 -14.87
N THR A 71 -24.38 16.70 -15.84
CA THR A 71 -25.55 17.24 -16.53
C THR A 71 -26.25 16.15 -17.34
N ALA A 72 -25.49 15.31 -18.04
CA ALA A 72 -26.02 14.20 -18.83
C ALA A 72 -26.79 13.19 -17.95
N ALA A 73 -26.29 12.87 -16.76
CA ALA A 73 -26.99 11.97 -15.84
C ALA A 73 -28.26 12.56 -15.24
N LEU A 74 -28.29 13.87 -14.94
CA LEU A 74 -29.51 14.53 -14.50
C LEU A 74 -30.62 14.49 -15.58
N VAL A 75 -30.24 14.51 -16.86
CA VAL A 75 -31.17 14.34 -17.99
C VAL A 75 -31.60 12.88 -18.13
N ALA A 76 -30.66 11.93 -18.04
CA ALA A 76 -30.95 10.49 -18.12
C ALA A 76 -31.93 10.04 -17.03
N GLY A 77 -31.88 10.65 -15.85
CA GLY A 77 -32.80 10.41 -14.75
C GLY A 77 -32.35 9.33 -13.78
N ASP A 78 -31.33 8.55 -14.10
CA ASP A 78 -30.62 7.70 -13.14
C ASP A 78 -29.19 8.22 -12.99
N ILE A 79 -28.78 8.45 -11.75
CA ILE A 79 -27.46 8.99 -11.44
C ILE A 79 -26.70 8.02 -10.54
N ASP A 80 -25.58 7.52 -11.04
CA ASP A 80 -24.52 6.88 -10.26
C ASP A 80 -23.18 7.38 -10.81
N LEU A 81 -22.74 8.51 -10.28
CA LEU A 81 -21.57 9.23 -10.80
C LEU A 81 -20.66 9.67 -9.68
N ARG A 82 -19.36 9.62 -9.96
CA ARG A 82 -18.32 10.21 -9.13
C ARG A 82 -17.89 11.54 -9.73
N VAL A 83 -17.93 12.58 -8.93
CA VAL A 83 -17.60 13.94 -9.35
C VAL A 83 -16.66 14.61 -8.35
N ARG A 84 -15.87 15.56 -8.82
CA ARG A 84 -14.96 16.37 -8.00
C ARG A 84 -15.59 17.74 -7.75
N LEU A 85 -15.81 18.07 -6.49
CA LEU A 85 -16.23 19.39 -6.03
C LEU A 85 -14.99 20.23 -5.68
N VAL A 86 -14.91 21.45 -6.20
CA VAL A 86 -13.83 22.42 -5.97
C VAL A 86 -14.35 23.53 -5.05
N GLY A 87 -13.78 23.63 -3.85
CA GLY A 87 -14.15 24.64 -2.83
C GLY A 87 -13.46 25.99 -3.00
N GLU A 88 -13.81 26.96 -2.14
CA GLU A 88 -13.41 28.39 -2.24
C GLU A 88 -11.90 28.68 -2.08
N GLU A 89 -11.06 27.67 -1.82
CA GLU A 89 -9.58 27.77 -1.77
C GLU A 89 -8.88 26.76 -2.69
N GLY A 90 -9.59 26.18 -3.66
CA GLY A 90 -9.04 25.16 -4.57
C GLY A 90 -8.97 23.75 -3.99
N ALA A 91 -9.50 23.54 -2.77
CA ALA A 91 -9.64 22.22 -2.17
C ALA A 91 -10.58 21.34 -3.00
N VAL A 92 -10.11 20.14 -3.38
CA VAL A 92 -10.89 19.18 -4.19
C VAL A 92 -11.46 18.08 -3.29
N ARG A 93 -12.77 17.85 -3.37
CA ARG A 93 -13.47 16.75 -2.69
C ARG A 93 -14.11 15.81 -3.70
N TYR A 94 -14.00 14.52 -3.45
CA TYR A 94 -14.63 13.49 -4.27
C TYR A 94 -16.00 13.16 -3.70
N LEU A 95 -17.04 13.22 -4.53
CA LEU A 95 -18.42 12.94 -4.16
C LEU A 95 -19.02 11.89 -5.10
N ARG A 96 -19.86 10.99 -4.58
CA ARG A 96 -20.65 10.06 -5.36
C ARG A 96 -22.11 10.42 -5.22
N PHE A 97 -22.76 10.70 -6.34
CA PHE A 97 -24.20 10.92 -6.42
C PHE A 97 -24.86 9.61 -6.82
N ILE A 98 -25.78 9.11 -6.00
CA ILE A 98 -26.59 7.92 -6.28
C ILE A 98 -28.05 8.33 -6.16
N GLY A 99 -28.84 8.16 -7.21
CA GLY A 99 -30.25 8.55 -7.19
C GLY A 99 -30.98 8.20 -8.47
N SER A 100 -32.27 8.45 -8.45
CA SER A 100 -33.14 8.21 -9.60
C SER A 100 -34.21 9.30 -9.69
N ARG A 101 -34.85 9.36 -10.84
CA ARG A 101 -35.93 10.30 -11.12
C ARG A 101 -37.17 9.86 -10.36
N ILE A 102 -37.70 10.78 -9.58
CA ILE A 102 -38.95 10.57 -8.82
C ILE A 102 -40.13 11.20 -9.58
N GLU A 103 -41.36 10.83 -9.20
CA GLU A 103 -42.60 11.14 -9.93
C GLU A 103 -42.83 12.63 -10.24
N ASN A 104 -42.26 13.53 -9.43
CA ASN A 104 -42.37 14.99 -9.62
C ASN A 104 -41.38 15.56 -10.66
N GLY A 105 -40.61 14.72 -11.35
CA GLY A 105 -39.66 15.09 -12.38
C GLY A 105 -38.25 15.45 -11.88
N SER A 106 -38.05 15.62 -10.56
CA SER A 106 -36.74 15.84 -9.96
C SER A 106 -35.95 14.54 -9.81
N VAL A 107 -34.62 14.65 -9.75
CA VAL A 107 -33.74 13.53 -9.40
C VAL A 107 -33.44 13.62 -7.92
N SER A 108 -33.74 12.55 -7.18
CA SER A 108 -33.57 12.49 -5.73
C SER A 108 -32.69 11.30 -5.36
N GLY A 109 -31.89 11.46 -4.31
CA GLY A 109 -30.93 10.44 -3.94
C GLY A 109 -30.03 10.84 -2.78
N LEU A 110 -28.87 10.21 -2.73
CA LEU A 110 -27.83 10.43 -1.73
C LEU A 110 -26.54 10.90 -2.38
N VAL A 111 -25.90 11.86 -1.72
CA VAL A 111 -24.51 12.24 -1.96
C VAL A 111 -23.66 11.64 -0.87
N LEU A 112 -22.63 10.92 -1.27
CA LEU A 112 -21.67 10.25 -0.40
C LEU A 112 -20.27 10.82 -0.67
N PRO A 113 -19.37 10.87 0.31
CA PRO A 113 -17.95 11.02 0.04
C PRO A 113 -17.46 9.87 -0.86
N ALA A 114 -16.71 10.18 -1.90
CA ALA A 114 -16.16 9.20 -2.87
C ALA A 114 -14.63 9.07 -2.78
N GLY A 115 -14.07 9.31 -1.59
CA GLY A 115 -12.64 9.19 -1.32
C GLY A 115 -12.32 9.24 0.18
N ARG A 116 -11.62 8.20 0.64
CA ARG A 116 -11.12 7.85 1.99
C ARG A 116 -12.08 7.64 3.17
N PHE A 117 -13.39 7.80 3.05
CA PHE A 117 -14.33 7.32 4.09
C PHE A 117 -15.66 6.83 3.48
N SER A 118 -16.24 5.79 4.09
CA SER A 118 -17.51 5.10 3.83
C SER A 118 -17.52 3.93 2.84
N VAL A 119 -16.99 2.79 3.30
CA VAL A 119 -17.48 1.43 2.99
C VAL A 119 -18.87 1.27 3.62
N ASP A 120 -19.83 0.61 2.96
CA ASP A 120 -21.13 0.24 3.55
C ASP A 120 -20.89 -0.47 4.88
N ALA A 121 -21.61 -0.17 5.96
CA ALA A 121 -21.42 -0.87 7.24
C ALA A 121 -21.56 -2.41 7.10
N ARG A 122 -22.35 -2.89 6.12
CA ARG A 122 -22.43 -4.33 5.77
C ARG A 122 -21.22 -4.81 4.99
N ASP A 123 -20.76 -4.08 3.97
CA ASP A 123 -19.52 -4.42 3.27
C ASP A 123 -18.29 -4.33 4.17
N GLN A 124 -18.31 -3.42 5.15
CA GLN A 124 -17.23 -3.20 6.10
C GLN A 124 -17.21 -4.35 7.10
N LEU A 125 -18.33 -4.69 7.74
CA LEU A 125 -18.40 -5.90 8.58
C LEU A 125 -18.09 -7.18 7.80
N ASP A 126 -18.54 -7.29 6.55
CA ASP A 126 -18.21 -8.44 5.69
C ASP A 126 -16.72 -8.46 5.36
N ARG A 127 -16.07 -7.31 5.11
CA ARG A 127 -14.62 -7.22 4.86
C ARG A 127 -13.82 -7.49 6.13
N GLU A 128 -14.26 -6.97 7.26
CA GLU A 128 -13.66 -7.19 8.59
C GLU A 128 -13.75 -8.69 8.96
N THR A 129 -14.93 -9.30 8.83
CA THR A 129 -15.10 -10.74 9.07
C THR A 129 -14.21 -11.54 8.12
N ARG A 130 -14.21 -11.19 6.82
CA ARG A 130 -13.42 -11.91 5.81
C ARG A 130 -11.92 -11.78 6.01
N ILE A 131 -11.39 -10.64 6.44
CA ILE A 131 -9.96 -10.50 6.68
C ILE A 131 -9.55 -11.25 7.94
N SER A 132 -10.39 -11.26 8.97
CA SER A 132 -10.17 -12.11 10.16
C SER A 132 -10.17 -13.59 9.77
N ASP A 133 -11.18 -14.03 9.00
CA ASP A 133 -11.28 -15.40 8.49
C ASP A 133 -10.09 -15.75 7.58
N ALA A 134 -9.61 -14.80 6.76
CA ALA A 134 -8.48 -14.98 5.87
C ALA A 134 -7.17 -15.24 6.61
N VAL A 135 -6.94 -14.51 7.71
CA VAL A 135 -5.78 -14.70 8.60
C VAL A 135 -5.84 -16.08 9.24
N GLU A 136 -7.00 -16.55 9.71
CA GLU A 136 -7.14 -17.88 10.31
C GLU A 136 -7.14 -19.02 9.27
N GLY A 137 -7.68 -18.75 8.08
CA GLY A 137 -7.98 -19.72 7.03
C GLY A 137 -6.87 -19.98 6.02
N GLY A 138 -5.73 -19.29 6.15
CA GLY A 138 -4.59 -19.45 5.24
C GLY A 138 -4.78 -18.81 3.86
N GLU A 139 -5.63 -17.79 3.77
CA GLU A 139 -5.82 -17.00 2.54
C GLU A 139 -4.76 -15.88 2.40
N ILE A 140 -4.02 -15.59 3.48
CA ILE A 140 -2.87 -14.69 3.46
C ILE A 140 -1.65 -15.44 2.95
N LEU A 141 -1.06 -14.94 1.87
CA LEU A 141 0.06 -15.52 1.16
C LEU A 141 1.25 -14.57 1.13
N ALA A 142 2.45 -15.14 1.00
CA ALA A 142 3.65 -14.39 0.65
C ALA A 142 3.89 -14.47 -0.86
N HIS A 143 3.94 -13.32 -1.53
CA HIS A 143 4.49 -13.21 -2.88
C HIS A 143 5.88 -12.58 -2.82
N TYR A 144 6.69 -12.84 -3.83
CA TYR A 144 8.12 -12.56 -3.77
C TYR A 144 8.54 -11.65 -4.92
N GLN A 145 9.01 -10.45 -4.61
CA GLN A 145 9.58 -9.57 -5.62
C GLN A 145 11.08 -9.83 -5.75
N PRO A 146 11.61 -10.15 -6.95
CA PRO A 146 13.03 -10.44 -7.11
C PRO A 146 13.92 -9.22 -6.87
N ILE A 147 15.00 -9.42 -6.12
CA ILE A 147 16.09 -8.47 -5.93
C ILE A 147 17.32 -8.98 -6.68
N ILE A 148 17.90 -8.13 -7.52
CA ILE A 148 18.91 -8.49 -8.51
C ILE A 148 20.25 -7.84 -8.16
N ALA A 149 21.34 -8.61 -8.20
CA ALA A 149 22.69 -8.07 -8.15
C ALA A 149 22.97 -7.31 -9.45
N LEU A 150 23.10 -5.99 -9.39
CA LEU A 150 23.13 -5.14 -10.59
C LEU A 150 24.39 -5.36 -11.43
N GLU A 151 25.53 -5.66 -10.80
CA GLU A 151 26.78 -5.96 -11.50
C GLU A 151 26.68 -7.19 -12.42
N THR A 152 25.98 -8.24 -11.97
CA THR A 152 25.95 -9.54 -12.67
C THR A 152 24.63 -9.79 -13.41
N GLY A 153 23.56 -9.10 -13.01
CA GLY A 153 22.19 -9.37 -13.43
C GLY A 153 21.60 -10.66 -12.83
N ALA A 154 22.27 -11.27 -11.86
CA ALA A 154 21.82 -12.50 -11.20
C ALA A 154 20.84 -12.21 -10.06
N LEU A 155 19.94 -13.16 -9.81
CA LEU A 155 19.09 -13.13 -8.63
C LEU A 155 19.95 -13.10 -7.36
N ALA A 156 19.72 -12.11 -6.49
CA ALA A 156 20.38 -11.99 -5.20
C ALA A 156 19.45 -12.41 -4.04
N GLY A 157 18.15 -12.20 -4.19
CA GLY A 157 17.18 -12.52 -3.16
C GLY A 157 15.77 -12.11 -3.55
N PHE A 158 14.89 -12.04 -2.56
CA PHE A 158 13.52 -11.58 -2.74
C PHE A 158 13.09 -10.68 -1.59
N GLU A 159 12.15 -9.78 -1.87
CA GLU A 159 11.30 -9.16 -0.86
C GLU A 159 9.97 -9.92 -0.78
N ALA A 160 9.61 -10.35 0.43
CA ALA A 160 8.33 -10.98 0.74
C ALA A 160 7.25 -9.92 0.98
N LEU A 161 6.20 -9.99 0.18
CA LEU A 161 5.10 -9.04 0.17
C LEU A 161 3.78 -9.77 0.40
N ALA A 162 3.03 -9.32 1.40
CA ALA A 162 1.73 -9.89 1.72
C ALA A 162 0.77 -9.80 0.53
N ARG A 163 0.01 -10.86 0.30
CA ARG A 163 -1.10 -10.93 -0.64
C ARG A 163 -2.27 -11.63 0.02
N TRP A 164 -3.48 -11.24 -0.36
CA TRP A 164 -4.69 -11.91 0.08
C TRP A 164 -5.32 -12.62 -1.11
N ASP A 165 -5.31 -13.95 -1.11
CA ASP A 165 -6.04 -14.75 -2.09
C ASP A 165 -7.51 -14.87 -1.66
N ARG A 166 -8.31 -13.90 -2.11
CA ARG A 166 -9.71 -13.84 -1.71
C ARG A 166 -10.56 -14.73 -2.62
N PRO A 167 -11.25 -15.75 -2.08
CA PRO A 167 -12.07 -16.66 -2.88
C PRO A 167 -13.13 -15.93 -3.72
N GLY A 168 -13.14 -16.21 -5.03
CA GLY A 168 -14.06 -15.62 -5.99
C GLY A 168 -13.72 -14.18 -6.44
N VAL A 169 -12.68 -13.56 -5.88
CA VAL A 169 -12.17 -12.23 -6.27
C VAL A 169 -10.77 -12.35 -6.89
N GLY A 170 -9.92 -13.20 -6.33
CA GLY A 170 -8.53 -13.37 -6.72
C GLY A 170 -7.55 -12.64 -5.80
N ILE A 171 -6.31 -12.50 -6.26
CA ILE A 171 -5.20 -11.95 -5.47
C ILE A 171 -5.34 -10.44 -5.28
N ILE A 172 -5.37 -10.00 -4.02
CA ILE A 172 -5.45 -8.60 -3.61
C ILE A 172 -4.09 -8.13 -3.08
N GLY A 173 -3.72 -6.89 -3.43
CA GLY A 173 -2.47 -6.25 -3.03
C GLY A 173 -2.51 -5.64 -1.62
N PRO A 174 -1.36 -5.41 -0.99
CA PRO A 174 -1.26 -4.94 0.39
C PRO A 174 -1.94 -3.58 0.61
N ASP A 175 -1.84 -2.66 -0.35
CA ASP A 175 -2.47 -1.33 -0.28
C ASP A 175 -3.99 -1.39 -0.10
N ASP A 176 -4.63 -2.48 -0.53
CA ASP A 176 -6.08 -2.66 -0.51
C ASP A 176 -6.60 -3.31 0.78
N PHE A 177 -5.75 -3.99 1.58
CA PHE A 177 -6.20 -4.70 2.79
C PHE A 177 -5.40 -4.42 4.06
N LEU A 178 -4.14 -3.98 3.98
CA LEU A 178 -3.33 -3.75 5.18
C LEU A 178 -3.86 -2.59 6.03
N SER A 179 -4.44 -1.54 5.43
CA SER A 179 -5.08 -0.47 6.20
C SER A 179 -6.27 -0.99 7.03
N LEU A 180 -7.03 -1.93 6.48
CA LEU A 180 -8.14 -2.56 7.21
C LEU A 180 -7.62 -3.50 8.30
N ALA A 181 -6.56 -4.25 8.01
CA ALA A 181 -5.91 -5.11 9.00
C ALA A 181 -5.37 -4.30 10.19
N ASP A 182 -4.84 -3.11 9.94
CA ASP A 182 -4.35 -2.20 10.99
C ASP A 182 -5.47 -1.75 11.92
N ASP A 183 -6.59 -1.29 11.35
CA ASP A 183 -7.79 -0.91 12.12
C ASP A 183 -8.35 -2.07 12.99
N MET A 184 -7.99 -3.32 12.65
CA MET A 184 -8.41 -4.54 13.34
C MET A 184 -7.32 -5.19 14.21
N ASP A 185 -6.16 -4.55 14.39
CA ASP A 185 -5.00 -5.11 15.11
C ASP A 185 -4.49 -6.45 14.53
N LEU A 186 -4.72 -6.70 13.23
CA LEU A 186 -4.34 -7.94 12.53
C LEU A 186 -2.96 -7.86 11.85
N LEU A 187 -2.33 -6.68 11.78
CA LEU A 187 -1.03 -6.52 11.11
C LEU A 187 0.05 -7.44 11.67
N GLY A 188 0.12 -7.59 12.99
CA GLY A 188 1.12 -8.48 13.61
C GLY A 188 0.93 -9.95 13.23
N ALA A 189 -0.32 -10.42 13.19
CA ALA A 189 -0.63 -11.80 12.80
C ALA A 189 -0.31 -12.05 11.32
N ILE A 190 -0.70 -11.12 10.44
CA ILE A 190 -0.38 -11.18 9.00
C ILE A 190 1.14 -11.15 8.79
N GLY A 191 1.83 -10.23 9.46
CA GLY A 191 3.28 -10.08 9.39
C GLY A 191 3.99 -11.35 9.82
N ASP A 192 3.59 -11.95 10.94
CA ASP A 192 4.19 -13.19 11.45
C ASP A 192 4.00 -14.34 10.44
N GLN A 193 2.79 -14.50 9.88
CA GLN A 193 2.52 -15.50 8.85
C GLN A 193 3.38 -15.30 7.59
N VAL A 194 3.47 -14.06 7.09
CA VAL A 194 4.29 -13.73 5.90
C VAL A 194 5.77 -13.98 6.18
N ARG A 195 6.29 -13.58 7.34
CA ARG A 195 7.69 -13.79 7.71
C ARG A 195 8.03 -15.27 7.86
N GLU A 196 7.14 -16.07 8.46
CA GLU A 196 7.28 -17.52 8.59
C GLU A 196 7.24 -18.25 7.24
N MET A 197 6.32 -17.88 6.35
CA MET A 197 6.29 -18.40 4.97
C MET A 197 7.58 -18.06 4.23
N ALA A 198 8.01 -16.80 4.27
CA ALA A 198 9.22 -16.35 3.62
C ALA A 198 10.48 -17.08 4.13
N ALA A 199 10.56 -17.35 5.44
CA ALA A 199 11.67 -18.11 6.01
C ALA A 199 11.69 -19.57 5.52
N ARG A 200 10.53 -20.24 5.49
CA ARG A 200 10.39 -21.61 4.98
C ARG A 200 10.72 -21.72 3.50
N ASP A 201 10.22 -20.79 2.69
CA ASP A 201 10.44 -20.78 1.24
C ASP A 201 11.91 -20.52 0.91
N LEU A 202 12.56 -19.57 1.59
CA LEU A 202 13.99 -19.35 1.44
C LEU A 202 14.79 -20.61 1.78
N SER A 203 14.44 -21.32 2.86
CA SER A 203 15.10 -22.57 3.25
C SER A 203 14.98 -23.63 2.15
N ALA A 204 13.77 -23.82 1.62
CA ALA A 204 13.51 -24.77 0.54
C ALA A 204 14.30 -24.42 -0.73
N TRP A 205 14.31 -23.15 -1.13
CA TRP A 205 15.03 -22.71 -2.32
C TRP A 205 16.54 -22.86 -2.18
N ARG A 206 17.09 -22.55 -1.00
CA ARG A 206 18.51 -22.75 -0.71
C ARG A 206 18.90 -24.23 -0.75
N GLN A 207 18.02 -25.16 -0.41
CA GLN A 207 18.32 -26.60 -0.58
C GLN A 207 18.46 -26.97 -2.06
N THR A 208 17.67 -26.36 -2.94
CA THR A 208 17.73 -26.62 -4.39
C THR A 208 18.84 -25.85 -5.11
N ALA A 209 19.30 -24.73 -4.54
CA ALA A 209 20.35 -23.86 -5.08
C ALA A 209 21.42 -23.57 -4.00
N ALA A 210 22.02 -24.62 -3.43
CA ALA A 210 22.84 -24.54 -2.20
C ALA A 210 24.06 -23.61 -2.27
N SER A 211 24.61 -23.36 -3.45
CA SER A 211 25.72 -22.43 -3.65
C SER A 211 25.30 -20.97 -3.84
N ALA A 212 24.00 -20.70 -4.05
CA ALA A 212 23.51 -19.36 -4.31
C ALA A 212 23.48 -18.51 -3.02
N PRO A 213 23.99 -17.26 -3.05
CA PRO A 213 23.95 -16.35 -1.90
C PRO A 213 22.56 -15.70 -1.75
N LEU A 214 21.48 -16.49 -1.79
CA LEU A 214 20.12 -15.98 -1.71
C LEU A 214 19.80 -15.45 -0.31
N PHE A 215 19.22 -14.26 -0.27
CA PHE A 215 18.60 -13.68 0.92
C PHE A 215 17.09 -13.49 0.73
N MET A 216 16.40 -13.34 1.85
CA MET A 216 14.99 -12.95 1.92
C MET A 216 14.87 -11.68 2.73
N ALA A 217 14.09 -10.72 2.26
CA ALA A 217 13.72 -9.54 3.00
C ALA A 217 12.21 -9.56 3.30
N ALA A 218 11.80 -9.07 4.46
CA ALA A 218 10.39 -8.96 4.81
C ALA A 218 10.16 -7.71 5.66
N ASN A 219 9.00 -7.08 5.45
CA ASN A 219 8.63 -5.84 6.12
C ASN A 219 8.18 -6.07 7.57
N ALA A 220 8.43 -5.06 8.41
CA ALA A 220 7.77 -4.90 9.70
C ALA A 220 7.51 -3.43 9.99
N SER A 221 6.35 -3.15 10.58
CA SER A 221 6.06 -1.85 11.18
C SER A 221 6.77 -1.70 12.53
N VAL A 222 6.90 -0.46 13.00
CA VAL A 222 7.43 -0.20 14.36
C VAL A 222 6.46 -0.66 15.45
N GLY A 223 5.15 -0.61 15.19
CA GLY A 223 4.15 -1.17 16.10
C GLY A 223 4.39 -2.67 16.35
N GLU A 224 4.63 -3.43 15.29
CA GLU A 224 5.01 -4.86 15.40
C GLU A 224 6.34 -5.05 16.12
N LEU A 225 7.37 -4.29 15.73
CA LEU A 225 8.71 -4.38 16.32
C LEU A 225 8.68 -4.20 17.84
N LEU A 226 7.85 -3.29 18.32
CA LEU A 226 7.72 -2.96 19.74
C LEU A 226 6.73 -3.84 20.50
N ALA A 227 6.02 -4.73 19.81
CA ALA A 227 5.12 -5.68 20.43
C ALA A 227 5.91 -6.74 21.22
N ASP A 228 5.36 -7.15 22.35
CA ASP A 228 6.00 -8.13 23.21
C ASP A 228 6.25 -9.46 22.46
N GLY A 229 7.46 -9.98 22.59
CA GLY A 229 7.85 -11.25 21.99
C GLY A 229 8.18 -11.20 20.50
N PHE A 230 8.16 -10.04 19.84
CA PHE A 230 8.39 -9.94 18.39
C PHE A 230 9.74 -10.55 17.99
N ALA A 231 10.82 -10.14 18.66
CA ALA A 231 12.15 -10.64 18.35
C ALA A 231 12.25 -12.15 18.58
N GLU A 232 11.70 -12.66 19.67
CA GLU A 232 11.67 -14.08 20.00
C GLU A 232 10.94 -14.88 18.93
N ARG A 233 9.76 -14.43 18.48
CA ARG A 233 8.98 -15.09 17.42
C ARG A 233 9.75 -15.11 16.10
N LEU A 234 10.30 -13.98 15.67
CA LEU A 234 11.05 -13.90 14.41
C LEU A 234 12.33 -14.76 14.44
N ILE A 235 13.08 -14.71 15.54
CA ILE A 235 14.28 -15.55 15.73
C ILE A 235 13.91 -17.03 15.71
N ALA A 236 12.81 -17.42 16.35
CA ALA A 236 12.32 -18.79 16.35
C ALA A 236 11.93 -19.26 14.94
N ALA A 237 11.22 -18.42 14.17
CA ALA A 237 10.84 -18.74 12.79
C ALA A 237 12.07 -18.97 11.88
N ILE A 238 13.05 -18.07 11.95
CA ILE A 238 14.27 -18.13 11.12
C ILE A 238 15.15 -19.32 11.53
N SER A 239 15.31 -19.54 12.84
CA SER A 239 16.08 -20.67 13.37
C SER A 239 15.41 -22.01 13.07
N GLY A 240 14.07 -22.07 13.19
CA GLY A 240 13.27 -23.25 12.88
C GLY A 240 13.32 -23.63 11.38
N ALA A 241 13.47 -22.63 10.50
CA ALA A 241 13.71 -22.85 9.08
C ALA A 241 15.16 -23.26 8.75
N GLY A 242 16.08 -23.26 9.73
CA GLY A 242 17.49 -23.61 9.55
C GLY A 242 18.27 -22.60 8.69
N LEU A 243 17.83 -21.34 8.67
CA LEU A 243 18.47 -20.30 7.89
C LEU A 243 19.81 -19.88 8.50
N ARG A 244 20.77 -19.57 7.64
CA ARG A 244 22.09 -19.06 8.04
C ARG A 244 21.97 -17.58 8.44
N ALA A 245 22.75 -17.15 9.42
CA ALA A 245 22.93 -15.74 9.74
C ALA A 245 23.31 -14.90 8.50
N GLY A 246 22.61 -13.79 8.30
CA GLY A 246 22.79 -12.88 7.17
C GLY A 246 21.99 -13.24 5.92
N THR A 247 21.16 -14.29 5.92
CA THR A 247 20.29 -14.61 4.78
C THR A 247 18.87 -14.10 4.94
N TYR A 248 18.51 -13.53 6.09
CA TYR A 248 17.20 -12.94 6.33
C TYR A 248 17.38 -11.48 6.74
N LYS A 249 16.60 -10.60 6.11
CA LYS A 249 16.60 -9.16 6.33
C LYS A 249 15.22 -8.71 6.82
N LEU A 250 15.20 -7.90 7.87
CA LEU A 250 14.00 -7.21 8.30
C LEU A 250 14.03 -5.79 7.75
N GLU A 251 12.99 -5.40 7.02
CA GLU A 251 12.86 -4.06 6.44
C GLU A 251 11.94 -3.20 7.29
N ILE A 252 12.37 -1.97 7.58
CA ILE A 252 11.62 -1.02 8.40
C ILE A 252 11.69 0.35 7.75
N ALA A 253 10.53 0.99 7.59
CA ALA A 253 10.43 2.32 7.01
C ALA A 253 11.14 3.39 7.87
N GLU A 254 11.82 4.31 7.20
CA GLU A 254 12.54 5.42 7.83
C GLU A 254 11.65 6.27 8.75
N THR A 255 10.44 6.61 8.30
CA THR A 255 9.56 7.51 9.05
C THR A 255 8.99 6.86 10.32
N GLU A 256 8.82 5.55 10.31
CA GLU A 256 8.30 4.79 11.44
C GLU A 256 9.36 4.64 12.54
N ILE A 257 10.58 4.20 12.19
CA ILE A 257 11.65 3.94 13.18
C ILE A 257 12.06 5.19 13.96
N MET A 258 11.86 6.37 13.36
CA MET A 258 12.17 7.65 13.98
C MET A 258 11.14 8.09 15.04
N ARG A 259 9.99 7.41 15.16
CA ARG A 259 8.98 7.71 16.19
C ARG A 259 9.41 7.25 17.58
N GLU A 260 10.01 6.06 17.69
CA GLU A 260 10.41 5.45 18.96
C GLU A 260 11.83 4.84 18.91
N PRO A 261 12.86 5.65 18.62
CA PRO A 261 14.18 5.15 18.23
C PRO A 261 14.89 4.33 19.33
N ASP A 262 14.81 4.75 20.59
CA ASP A 262 15.54 4.08 21.68
C ASP A 262 14.95 2.71 22.01
N ARG A 263 13.62 2.56 21.91
CA ARG A 263 12.95 1.27 22.10
C ARG A 263 13.22 0.33 20.93
N ALA A 264 13.15 0.85 19.70
CA ALA A 264 13.47 0.08 18.51
C ALA A 264 14.91 -0.44 18.53
N ALA A 265 15.87 0.38 18.99
CA ALA A 265 17.29 0.02 19.02
C ALA A 265 17.57 -1.27 19.83
N ALA A 266 16.87 -1.46 20.96
CA ALA A 266 17.03 -2.65 21.79
C ALA A 266 16.59 -3.93 21.04
N VAL A 267 15.42 -3.89 20.40
CA VAL A 267 14.87 -5.02 19.64
C VAL A 267 15.75 -5.33 18.43
N LEU A 268 16.19 -4.30 17.70
CA LEU A 268 17.09 -4.47 16.54
C LEU A 268 18.44 -5.05 16.94
N THR A 269 18.98 -4.66 18.09
CA THR A 269 20.22 -5.24 18.63
C THR A 269 20.05 -6.73 18.90
N GLN A 270 18.91 -7.13 19.48
CA GLN A 270 18.60 -8.55 19.71
C GLN A 270 18.49 -9.35 18.41
N LEU A 271 17.80 -8.80 17.40
CA LEU A 271 17.66 -9.43 16.08
C LEU A 271 19.02 -9.57 15.37
N LYS A 272 19.85 -8.53 15.40
CA LYS A 272 21.21 -8.56 14.85
C LYS A 272 22.10 -9.59 15.55
N ALA A 273 21.99 -9.72 16.87
CA ALA A 273 22.72 -10.74 17.62
C ALA A 273 22.34 -12.17 17.20
N ALA A 274 21.11 -12.37 16.71
CA ALA A 274 20.66 -13.64 16.13
C ALA A 274 21.04 -13.79 14.64
N GLY A 275 21.73 -12.82 14.04
CA GLY A 275 22.18 -12.86 12.65
C GLY A 275 21.13 -12.39 11.63
N ILE A 276 20.07 -11.71 12.08
CA ILE A 276 19.08 -11.08 11.20
C ILE A 276 19.61 -9.71 10.79
N GLN A 277 19.65 -9.43 9.50
CA GLN A 277 20.09 -8.13 8.99
C GLN A 277 18.94 -7.13 9.03
N ILE A 278 19.27 -5.85 9.22
CA ILE A 278 18.27 -4.78 9.26
C ILE A 278 18.44 -3.89 8.02
N ALA A 279 17.36 -3.73 7.26
CA ALA A 279 17.29 -2.82 6.12
C ALA A 279 16.43 -1.60 6.47
N LEU A 280 16.93 -0.42 6.12
CA LEU A 280 16.18 0.83 6.20
C LEU A 280 15.45 1.06 4.88
N ASP A 281 14.12 1.10 4.93
CA ASP A 281 13.27 1.30 3.76
C ASP A 281 12.85 2.77 3.58
N ASP A 282 12.44 3.13 2.36
CA ASP A 282 11.98 4.47 1.96
C ASP A 282 12.96 5.61 2.27
N PHE A 283 14.28 5.34 2.18
CA PHE A 283 15.29 6.32 2.57
C PHE A 283 15.23 7.58 1.71
N GLY A 284 15.19 8.74 2.37
CA GLY A 284 15.14 10.05 1.74
C GLY A 284 13.73 10.63 1.60
N THR A 285 12.71 9.93 2.08
CA THR A 285 11.33 10.44 2.18
C THR A 285 11.04 11.11 3.53
N GLY A 286 11.90 10.87 4.53
CA GLY A 286 11.78 11.40 5.90
C GLY A 286 12.86 12.39 6.31
N TYR A 287 12.79 12.83 7.58
CA TYR A 287 13.81 13.67 8.22
C TYR A 287 14.82 12.81 8.98
N SER A 288 15.57 11.93 8.29
CA SER A 288 16.70 11.24 8.93
C SER A 288 17.74 12.25 9.39
N SER A 289 18.00 12.28 10.70
CA SER A 289 19.28 12.76 11.17
C SER A 289 20.30 11.67 10.85
N LEU A 290 21.29 11.96 10.00
CA LEU A 290 22.41 11.06 9.69
C LEU A 290 23.08 10.49 10.95
N SER A 291 22.99 11.20 12.08
CA SER A 291 23.45 10.75 13.40
C SER A 291 22.76 9.47 13.90
N ARG A 292 21.54 9.17 13.45
CA ARG A 292 20.76 8.00 13.88
C ARG A 292 21.06 6.75 13.06
N LEU A 293 21.60 6.89 11.84
CA LEU A 293 22.07 5.74 11.06
C LEU A 293 23.19 4.98 11.79
N ASP A 294 24.06 5.73 12.48
CA ASP A 294 25.13 5.17 13.31
C ASP A 294 24.58 4.38 14.52
N GLN A 295 23.48 4.84 15.12
CA GLN A 295 22.86 4.22 16.31
C GLN A 295 22.31 2.81 16.02
N PHE A 296 21.68 2.59 14.86
CA PHE A 296 20.99 1.34 14.56
C PHE A 296 21.85 0.29 13.85
N SER A 297 23.04 0.69 13.35
CA SER A 297 23.92 -0.19 12.60
C SER A 297 23.17 -0.93 11.47
N PHE A 298 22.45 -0.20 10.61
CA PHE A 298 21.76 -0.81 9.47
C PHE A 298 22.73 -1.57 8.55
N ASP A 299 22.28 -2.66 7.97
CA ASP A 299 23.07 -3.48 7.02
C ASP A 299 22.74 -3.13 5.57
N THR A 300 21.54 -2.60 5.32
CA THR A 300 21.04 -2.28 3.98
C THR A 300 20.25 -0.98 3.99
N VAL A 301 20.36 -0.18 2.92
CA VAL A 301 19.51 0.99 2.67
C VAL A 301 18.79 0.80 1.34
N LYS A 302 17.48 1.05 1.34
CA LYS A 302 16.67 1.01 0.11
C LYS A 302 16.42 2.44 -0.37
N ILE A 303 16.72 2.70 -1.64
CA ILE A 303 16.47 3.99 -2.28
C ILE A 303 15.07 3.94 -2.89
N ASP A 304 14.17 4.81 -2.40
CA ASP A 304 12.79 4.86 -2.87
C ASP A 304 12.68 5.09 -4.39
N ARG A 305 11.65 4.45 -4.97
CA ARG A 305 11.31 4.50 -6.39
C ARG A 305 11.16 5.91 -6.95
N TYR A 306 10.77 6.89 -6.14
CA TYR A 306 10.67 8.29 -6.55
C TYR A 306 12.00 8.80 -7.10
N PHE A 307 13.10 8.59 -6.37
CA PHE A 307 14.41 9.07 -6.77
C PHE A 307 14.94 8.29 -7.97
N VAL A 308 14.78 6.96 -7.97
CA VAL A 308 15.24 6.08 -9.06
C VAL A 308 14.56 6.44 -10.38
N ARG A 309 13.23 6.63 -10.38
CA ARG A 309 12.50 7.06 -11.59
C ARG A 309 12.94 8.44 -12.06
N ALA A 310 13.17 9.37 -11.14
CA ALA A 310 13.53 10.75 -11.45
C ALA A 310 14.96 10.92 -12.00
N MET A 311 15.88 9.96 -11.83
CA MET A 311 17.26 10.02 -12.34
C MET A 311 17.35 10.29 -13.85
N SER A 312 16.37 9.80 -14.62
CA SER A 312 16.31 9.97 -16.07
C SER A 312 16.09 11.41 -16.53
N THR A 313 15.49 12.24 -15.67
CA THR A 313 15.03 13.60 -16.03
C THR A 313 15.54 14.68 -15.08
N SER A 314 16.10 14.32 -13.92
CA SER A 314 16.53 15.26 -12.88
C SER A 314 17.95 14.97 -12.41
N ALA A 315 18.88 15.88 -12.74
CA ALA A 315 20.23 15.86 -12.20
C ALA A 315 20.27 15.97 -10.66
N SER A 316 19.23 16.57 -10.06
CA SER A 316 19.11 16.64 -8.60
C SER A 316 18.80 15.26 -8.01
N ALA A 317 17.90 14.50 -8.63
CA ALA A 317 17.59 13.14 -8.19
C ALA A 317 18.82 12.23 -8.30
N THR A 318 19.58 12.33 -9.41
CA THR A 318 20.84 11.61 -9.59
C THR A 318 21.85 11.91 -8.48
N LYS A 319 22.01 13.20 -8.10
CA LYS A 319 22.89 13.58 -6.99
C LYS A 319 22.44 13.04 -5.63
N VAL A 320 21.13 12.95 -5.40
CA VAL A 320 20.59 12.33 -4.18
C VAL A 320 21.01 10.86 -4.15
N VAL A 321 20.77 10.10 -5.23
CA VAL A 321 21.17 8.70 -5.34
C VAL A 321 22.68 8.51 -5.13
N GLU A 322 23.52 9.32 -5.77
CA GLU A 322 24.97 9.31 -5.57
C GLU A 322 25.35 9.56 -4.10
N SER A 323 24.66 10.48 -3.43
CA SER A 323 24.92 10.80 -2.02
C SER A 323 24.53 9.63 -1.11
N VAL A 324 23.40 8.96 -1.38
CA VAL A 324 22.99 7.75 -0.63
C VAL A 324 24.01 6.63 -0.82
N LEU A 325 24.48 6.39 -2.04
CA LEU A 325 25.50 5.37 -2.33
C LEU A 325 26.82 5.65 -1.61
N GLN A 326 27.28 6.90 -1.59
CA GLN A 326 28.48 7.30 -0.86
C GLN A 326 28.32 7.12 0.66
N LEU A 327 27.15 7.50 1.19
CA LEU A 327 26.82 7.32 2.59
C LEU A 327 26.81 5.84 2.97
N ALA A 328 26.11 5.01 2.21
CA ALA A 328 26.05 3.57 2.43
C ALA A 328 27.46 2.95 2.45
N LYS A 329 28.29 3.30 1.47
CA LYS A 329 29.69 2.88 1.42
C LYS A 329 30.49 3.29 2.65
N HIS A 330 30.29 4.50 3.18
CA HIS A 330 31.00 4.98 4.37
C HIS A 330 30.66 4.15 5.62
N TYR A 331 29.40 3.74 5.76
CA TYR A 331 28.91 2.93 6.88
C TYR A 331 29.01 1.41 6.63
N GLY A 332 29.51 0.98 5.48
CA GLY A 332 29.60 -0.44 5.13
C GLY A 332 28.24 -1.11 4.85
N MET A 333 27.24 -0.32 4.47
CA MET A 333 25.90 -0.78 4.13
C MET A 333 25.81 -1.15 2.64
N THR A 334 25.01 -2.15 2.30
CA THR A 334 24.62 -2.42 0.91
C THR A 334 23.42 -1.58 0.49
N VAL A 335 23.28 -1.29 -0.80
CA VAL A 335 22.16 -0.50 -1.33
C VAL A 335 21.26 -1.31 -2.25
N VAL A 336 19.95 -1.17 -2.06
CA VAL A 336 18.92 -1.69 -2.98
C VAL A 336 18.20 -0.51 -3.61
N ALA A 337 18.24 -0.38 -4.93
CA ALA A 337 17.46 0.63 -5.64
C ALA A 337 16.08 0.09 -6.05
N GLU A 338 15.01 0.81 -5.70
CA GLU A 338 13.64 0.38 -5.98
C GLU A 338 13.04 0.99 -7.25
N GLY A 339 12.03 0.31 -7.81
CA GLY A 339 11.27 0.86 -8.92
C GLY A 339 12.04 0.95 -10.25
N ILE A 340 13.01 0.06 -10.48
CA ILE A 340 13.74 -0.02 -11.75
C ILE A 340 12.80 -0.53 -12.86
N GLU A 341 12.56 0.31 -13.86
CA GLU A 341 11.66 0.01 -14.99
C GLU A 341 12.37 -0.15 -16.34
N SER A 342 13.61 0.36 -16.47
CA SER A 342 14.37 0.33 -17.71
C SER A 342 15.75 -0.33 -17.55
N ALA A 343 16.32 -0.83 -18.65
CA ALA A 343 17.69 -1.35 -18.66
C ALA A 343 18.70 -0.22 -18.41
N ASP A 344 18.49 0.95 -19.04
CA ASP A 344 19.36 2.12 -18.90
C ASP A 344 19.47 2.59 -17.44
N THR A 345 18.36 2.60 -16.69
CA THR A 345 18.36 2.91 -15.25
C THR A 345 19.17 1.89 -14.45
N ALA A 346 19.05 0.60 -14.76
CA ALA A 346 19.81 -0.46 -14.10
C ALA A 346 21.32 -0.33 -14.39
N GLU A 347 21.70 -0.07 -15.65
CA GLU A 347 23.09 0.15 -16.06
C GLU A 347 23.69 1.39 -15.40
N GLN A 348 22.92 2.48 -15.32
CA GLN A 348 23.35 3.70 -14.64
C GLN A 348 23.58 3.46 -13.14
N LEU A 349 22.67 2.78 -12.45
CA LEU A 349 22.81 2.43 -11.03
C LEU A 349 24.00 1.49 -10.80
N ALA A 350 24.20 0.49 -11.66
CA ALA A 350 25.36 -0.40 -11.60
C ALA A 350 26.67 0.38 -11.77
N ALA A 351 26.73 1.31 -12.72
CA ALA A 351 27.91 2.16 -12.96
C ALA A 351 28.20 3.10 -11.79
N MET A 352 27.19 3.49 -11.02
CA MET A 352 27.35 4.27 -9.78
C MET A 352 27.79 3.42 -8.59
N GLY A 353 27.83 2.09 -8.73
CA GLY A 353 28.20 1.16 -7.66
C GLY A 353 27.05 0.77 -6.74
N CYS A 354 25.80 0.83 -7.21
CA CYS A 354 24.66 0.27 -6.49
C CYS A 354 24.73 -1.27 -6.50
N ASP A 355 24.63 -1.91 -5.33
CA ASP A 355 24.79 -3.36 -5.21
C ASP A 355 23.61 -4.13 -5.83
N PHE A 356 22.40 -3.73 -5.45
CA PHE A 356 21.17 -4.44 -5.78
C PHE A 356 20.10 -3.53 -6.35
N GLY A 357 19.13 -4.12 -7.05
CA GLY A 357 17.95 -3.41 -7.52
C GLY A 357 16.72 -4.29 -7.68
N GLN A 358 15.55 -3.68 -7.56
CA GLN A 358 14.25 -4.32 -7.75
C GLN A 358 13.29 -3.42 -8.54
N GLY A 359 12.35 -4.04 -9.27
CA GLY A 359 11.36 -3.31 -10.05
C GLY A 359 10.82 -4.08 -11.26
N PHE A 360 9.84 -3.49 -11.96
CA PHE A 360 9.11 -4.15 -13.05
C PHE A 360 9.95 -4.47 -14.28
N ARG A 361 11.16 -3.89 -14.41
CA ARG A 361 12.16 -4.35 -15.40
C ARG A 361 12.45 -5.85 -15.25
N TYR A 362 12.44 -6.33 -14.01
CA TYR A 362 12.68 -7.71 -13.64
C TYR A 362 11.35 -8.44 -13.50
N ALA A 363 10.64 -8.21 -12.39
CA ALA A 363 9.30 -8.70 -12.15
C ALA A 363 8.61 -7.89 -11.03
N GLY A 364 7.28 -7.94 -10.99
CA GLY A 364 6.54 -7.62 -9.77
C GLY A 364 6.65 -8.75 -8.75
N ALA A 365 5.89 -8.67 -7.66
CA ALA A 365 5.80 -9.76 -6.70
C ALA A 365 5.12 -10.99 -7.34
N VAL A 366 5.84 -12.10 -7.41
CA VAL A 366 5.37 -13.34 -8.04
C VAL A 366 4.96 -14.38 -6.99
N ALA A 367 4.10 -15.31 -7.39
CA ALA A 367 3.71 -16.43 -6.54
C ALA A 367 4.92 -17.35 -6.21
N PRO A 368 4.87 -18.12 -5.11
CA PRO A 368 5.96 -18.99 -4.67
C PRO A 368 6.49 -19.96 -5.75
N GLU A 369 5.60 -20.49 -6.60
CA GLU A 369 5.94 -21.44 -7.65
C GLU A 369 6.85 -20.82 -8.71
N LEU A 370 6.51 -19.60 -9.14
CA LEU A 370 7.32 -18.86 -10.11
C LEU A 370 8.62 -18.35 -9.47
N ALA A 371 8.59 -17.94 -8.20
CA ALA A 371 9.81 -17.59 -7.47
C ALA A 371 10.81 -18.77 -7.43
N ALA A 372 10.33 -19.98 -7.14
CA ALA A 372 11.14 -21.20 -7.16
C ALA A 372 11.72 -21.51 -8.55
N GLU A 373 10.97 -21.24 -9.62
CA GLU A 373 11.46 -21.36 -10.99
C GLU A 373 12.57 -20.35 -11.29
N ILE A 374 12.39 -19.08 -10.88
CA ILE A 374 13.40 -18.03 -11.03
C ILE A 374 14.69 -18.40 -10.26
N VAL A 375 14.59 -18.99 -9.07
CA VAL A 375 15.76 -19.50 -8.34
C VAL A 375 16.51 -20.56 -9.15
N ARG A 376 15.78 -21.48 -9.78
CA ARG A 376 16.36 -22.61 -10.51
C ARG A 376 17.01 -22.18 -11.82
N ALA A 377 16.28 -21.42 -12.64
CA ALA A 377 16.63 -21.15 -14.03
C ALA A 377 16.85 -19.66 -14.35
N GLY A 378 16.56 -18.76 -13.43
CA GLY A 378 16.41 -17.33 -13.73
C GLY A 378 15.11 -17.04 -14.47
N LEU A 379 15.02 -15.84 -15.04
CA LEU A 379 13.92 -15.39 -15.89
C LEU A 379 14.52 -14.89 -17.22
N PRO A 380 14.30 -15.59 -18.36
CA PRO A 380 14.95 -15.26 -19.63
C PRO A 380 14.84 -13.78 -20.01
N GLY A 381 15.98 -13.16 -20.36
CA GLY A 381 16.07 -11.74 -20.74
C GLY A 381 15.87 -10.73 -19.60
N ARG A 382 15.62 -11.20 -18.37
CA ARG A 382 15.31 -10.35 -17.22
C ARG A 382 16.21 -10.64 -16.02
N ILE A 383 16.33 -11.90 -15.60
CA ILE A 383 17.02 -12.31 -14.37
C ILE A 383 17.93 -13.49 -14.71
N ARG A 384 19.22 -13.40 -14.39
CA ARG A 384 20.13 -14.55 -14.52
C ARG A 384 19.98 -15.48 -13.31
N SER A 385 20.14 -16.78 -13.55
CA SER A 385 20.17 -17.77 -12.47
C SER A 385 21.29 -17.44 -11.47
N PRO A 386 21.04 -17.56 -10.16
CA PRO A 386 22.04 -17.30 -9.14
C PRO A 386 23.15 -18.36 -9.09
N MET A 387 22.99 -19.50 -9.76
CA MET A 387 23.98 -20.59 -9.74
C MET A 387 25.15 -20.41 -10.71
N GLY A 388 25.15 -19.35 -11.54
CA GLY A 388 26.18 -19.14 -12.57
C GLY A 388 26.06 -20.17 -13.71
N GLY A 389 26.43 -19.77 -14.93
CA GLY A 389 26.24 -20.58 -16.14
C GLY A 389 26.85 -21.98 -16.05
N ALA A 390 25.99 -22.98 -15.87
CA ALA A 390 26.24 -24.36 -16.25
C ALA A 390 25.01 -24.87 -17.01
N GLN A 391 24.76 -24.32 -18.19
CA GLN A 391 24.07 -25.02 -19.26
C GLN A 391 24.65 -24.54 -20.60
N ALA A 392 24.89 -25.53 -21.44
CA ALA A 392 25.84 -25.58 -22.56
C ALA A 392 25.45 -24.76 -23.79
#